data_AF-M0CS42-F1
#
_entry.id   AF-M0CS42-F1
#
_cell.length_a   1.000
_cell.length_b   1.000
_cell.length_c   1.000
_cell.angle_alpha   90.00
_cell.angle_beta   90.00
_cell.angle_gamma   90.00
#
_symmetry.space_group_name_H-M   'P 1'
#
loop_
_entity.id
_entity.type
_entity.pdbx_description
1 polymer ?
#
loop_
_entity_poly.entity_id
_entity_poly.type
_entity_poly.pdbx_seq_one_letter_code
_entity_poly.pdbx_strand_id
1 'polypeptide(L)' 'MRISKGGLLVIMAFLTPLIVELRTVLSWFGIRLSVVETGALGLALIGAVLIWALWPSNGGTEAKLA' A
#
# COMPACT_ATOMS: atom_id res chain seq x y z
N MET A 1 1.38 -12.55 8.43
CA MET A 1 0.75 -11.27 8.05
C MET A 1 1.11 -10.24 9.10
N ARG A 2 1.65 -9.09 8.68
CA ARG A 2 2.04 -8.01 9.60
C ARG A 2 0.85 -7.20 10.14
N ILE A 3 -0.30 -7.27 9.45
CA ILE A 3 -1.53 -6.55 9.77
C ILE A 3 -2.74 -7.51 9.69
N SER A 4 -3.77 -7.25 10.50
CA SER A 4 -5.03 -7.99 10.47
C SER A 4 -5.80 -7.76 9.16
N LYS A 5 -6.65 -8.71 8.74
CA LYS A 5 -7.47 -8.56 7.52
C LYS A 5 -8.32 -7.28 7.55
N GLY A 6 -8.93 -6.99 8.70
CA GLY A 6 -9.71 -5.76 8.89
C GLY A 6 -8.85 -4.50 8.76
N GLY A 7 -7.67 -4.47 9.40
CA GLY A 7 -6.73 -3.35 9.28
C GLY A 7 -6.24 -3.13 7.84
N LEU A 8 -6.03 -4.21 7.09
CA LEU A 8 -5.65 -4.13 5.68
C LEU A 8 -6.76 -3.49 4.84
N LEU A 9 -8.03 -3.88 5.04
CA LEU A 9 -9.17 -3.29 4.34
C LEU A 9 -9.33 -1.79 4.66
N VAL A 10 -9.11 -1.40 5.92
CA VAL A 10 -9.11 0.01 6.32
C VAL A 10 -8.01 0.77 5.56
N ILE A 11 -6.78 0.26 5.53
CA ILE A 11 -5.69 0.89 4.76
C ILE A 11 -6.07 1.04 3.29
N MET A 12 -6.63 0.00 2.66
CA MET A 12 -7.06 0.08 1.26
C MET A 12 -8.13 1.14 1.05
N ALA A 13 -9.12 1.24 1.95
CA ALA A 13 -10.18 2.24 1.88
C ALA A 13 -9.63 3.67 1.99
N PHE A 14 -8.61 3.90 2.83
CA PHE A 14 -7.97 5.22 2.97
C PHE A 14 -7.00 5.55 1.84
N LEU A 15 -6.37 4.55 1.22
CA LEU A 15 -5.48 4.78 0.08
C LEU A 15 -6.21 5.42 -1.10
N THR A 16 -7.45 5.00 -1.39
CA THR A 16 -8.22 5.54 -2.53
C THR A 16 -8.39 7.06 -2.48
N PRO A 17 -9.00 7.68 -1.44
CA PRO A 17 -9.09 9.12 -1.36
C PRO A 17 -7.71 9.78 -1.26
N LEU A 18 -6.75 9.18 -0.56
CA LEU A 18 -5.38 9.73 -0.48
C LEU A 18 -4.73 9.88 -1.87
N ILE A 19 -4.87 8.89 -2.76
CA ILE A 19 -4.32 8.94 -4.12
C ILE A 19 -5.04 9.99 -4.96
N VAL A 20 -6.37 10.11 -4.82
CA VAL A 20 -7.15 11.13 -5.53
C VAL A 20 -6.74 12.54 -5.08
N GLU A 21 -6.57 12.76 -3.78
CA GLU A 21 -6.12 14.04 -3.25
C GLU A 21 -4.66 14.35 -3.60
N LEU A 22 -3.79 13.33 -3.65
CA LEU A 22 -2.42 13.50 -4.11
C LEU A 22 -2.37 14.06 -5.53
N ARG A 23 -3.25 13.60 -6.44
CA ARG A 23 -3.36 14.16 -7.79
C ARG A 23 -3.71 15.65 -7.75
N THR A 24 -4.62 16.04 -6.85
CA THR A 24 -5.00 17.45 -6.64
C THR A 24 -3.82 18.26 -6.10
N VAL A 25 -3.13 17.77 -5.07
CA VAL A 25 -1.99 18.44 -4.44
C VAL A 25 -0.84 18.60 -5.43
N LEU A 26 -0.50 17.56 -6.19
CA LEU A 26 0.55 17.60 -7.21
C LEU A 26 0.28 18.68 -8.27
N SER A 27 -1.00 18.93 -8.59
CA SER A 27 -1.38 19.97 -9.55
C SER A 27 -1.01 21.39 -9.09
N TRP A 28 -0.94 21.63 -7.77
CA TRP A 28 -0.50 22.92 -7.21
C TRP A 28 0.98 23.18 -7.50
N PHE A 29 1.77 22.13 -7.73
CA PHE A 29 3.18 22.19 -8.12
C PHE A 29 3.37 22.11 -9.65
N GLY A 30 2.29 22.20 -10.43
CA GLY A 30 2.34 22.09 -11.89
C GLY A 30 2.47 20.66 -12.42
N ILE A 31 2.43 19.63 -11.56
CA ILE A 31 2.51 18.22 -11.93
C ILE A 31 1.08 17.71 -12.16
N ARG A 32 0.77 17.32 -13.40
CA ARG A 32 -0.56 16.79 -13.75
C ARG A 32 -0.46 15.31 -14.04
N LEU A 33 -1.06 14.50 -13.17
CA LEU A 33 -1.26 13.09 -13.45
C LEU A 33 -2.57 12.89 -14.22
N SER A 34 -2.48 12.18 -15.34
CA SER A 34 -3.65 11.63 -16.03
C SER A 34 -4.37 10.60 -15.16
N VAL A 35 -5.59 10.24 -15.56
CA VAL A 35 -6.38 9.22 -14.85
C VAL A 35 -5.66 7.88 -14.85
N VAL A 36 -5.02 7.52 -15.96
CA VAL A 36 -4.28 6.25 -16.09
C VAL A 36 -3.05 6.23 -15.20
N GLU A 37 -2.25 7.30 -15.18
CA GLU A 37 -1.08 7.40 -14.30
C GLU A 37 -1.47 7.36 -12.82
N THR A 38 -2.56 8.02 -12.47
CA THR A 38 -3.11 7.99 -11.09
C THR A 38 -3.56 6.58 -10.71
N GLY A 39 -4.24 5.88 -11.62
CA GLY A 39 -4.62 4.48 -11.42
C GLY A 39 -3.42 3.55 -11.29
N ALA A 40 -2.41 3.71 -12.13
CA ALA A 40 -1.17 2.94 -12.09
C ALA A 40 -0.40 3.16 -10.78
N LEU A 41 -0.27 4.41 -10.33
CA LEU A 41 0.30 4.75 -9.04
C LEU A 41 -0.47 4.10 -7.89
N GLY A 42 -1.80 4.14 -7.95
CA GLY A 42 -2.65 3.51 -6.94
C GLY A 42 -2.46 2.00 -6.86
N LEU A 43 -2.43 1.32 -8.01
CA LEU A 43 -2.14 -0.12 -8.07
C LEU A 43 -0.75 -0.45 -7.54
N ALA A 44 0.25 0.37 -7.86
CA ALA A 44 1.61 0.19 -7.35
C ALA A 44 1.66 0.32 -5.82
N LEU A 45 0.99 1.31 -5.24
CA LEU A 45 0.91 1.50 -3.79
C LEU A 45 0.17 0.36 -3.09
N ILE A 46 -0.97 -0.07 -3.64
CA ILE A 46 -1.72 -1.23 -3.13
C ILE A 46 -0.84 -2.47 -3.17
N GLY A 47 -0.17 -2.72 -4.31
CA GLY A 47 0.76 -3.84 -4.47
C GLY A 47 1.89 -3.83 -3.44
N ALA A 48 2.51 -2.66 -3.21
CA ALA A 48 3.55 -2.50 -2.21
C ALA A 48 3.05 -2.82 -0.79
N VAL A 49 1.86 -2.33 -0.41
CA VAL A 49 1.27 -2.64 0.90
C VAL A 49 0.94 -4.12 1.02
N LEU A 50 0.41 -4.76 -0.03
CA LEU A 50 0.11 -6.19 -0.02
C LEU A 50 1.38 -7.02 0.12
N ILE A 51 2.42 -6.73 -0.67
CA ILE A 51 3.71 -7.41 -0.58
C ILE A 51 4.25 -7.31 0.85
N TRP A 52 4.27 -6.09 1.41
CA TRP A 52 4.77 -5.88 2.77
C TRP A 52 3.92 -6.58 3.84
N ALA A 53 2.58 -6.47 3.76
CA ALA A 53 1.68 -7.03 4.75
C ALA A 53 1.69 -8.57 4.75
N LEU A 54 1.89 -9.17 3.58
CA LEU A 54 1.91 -10.62 3.38
C LEU A 54 3.32 -11.21 3.51
N TRP A 55 4.39 -10.39 3.45
CA TRP A 55 5.75 -10.87 3.58
C TRP A 55 5.95 -11.62 4.91
N PRO A 56 6.48 -12.85 4.89
CA PRO A 56 6.70 -13.64 6.10
C PRO A 56 7.64 -12.89 7.05
N SER A 57 7.28 -12.85 8.34
CA SER A 57 8.16 -12.34 9.38
C SER A 57 9.06 -13.49 9.83
N ASN A 58 10.37 -13.35 9.66
CA ASN A 58 11.34 -14.36 10.07
C ASN A 58 11.34 -14.45 11.61
N GLY A 59 10.58 -15.39 12.16
CA GLY A 59 10.55 -15.63 13.61
C GLY A 59 10.20 -17.08 13.88
N GLY A 60 11.21 -17.91 14.14
CA GLY A 60 11.04 -19.24 14.75
C GLY A 60 11.70 -20.44 14.05
N THR A 61 13.02 -20.40 13.82
CA THR A 61 13.83 -21.64 13.80
C THR A 61 14.89 -21.59 14.91
N GLU A 62 14.43 -21.43 16.14
CA GLU A 62 15.11 -21.94 17.34
C GLU A 62 14.46 -23.28 17.78
N ALA A 63 14.04 -24.10 16.82
CA ALA A 63 13.46 -25.42 17.08
C ALA A 63 14.22 -26.50 16.30
N LYS A 64 15.54 -26.53 16.45
CA LYS A 64 16.36 -27.70 16.08
C LYS A 64 17.57 -27.89 17.00
N LEU A 65 17.36 -27.64 18.29
CA LEU A 65 18.19 -28.11 19.40
C LEU A 65 17.24 -28.73 20.44
N ALA A 66 16.64 -29.86 20.08
CA ALA A 66 15.93 -30.77 20.97
C ALA A 66 16.20 -32.20 20.49
#